data_AF-A0A6J7JZF2-F1
#
_entry.id   AF-A0A6J7JZF2-F1
#
_cell.length_a   1.000
_cell.length_b   1.000
_cell.length_c   1.000
_cell.angle_alpha   90.00
_cell.angle_beta   90.00
_cell.angle_gamma   90.00
#
_symmetry.space_group_name_H-M   'P 1'
#
loop_
_entity.id
_entity.type
_entity.pdbx_description
1 polymer ?
#
loop_
_entity_poly.entity_id
_entity_poly.type
_entity_poly.pdbx_seq_one_letter_code
_entity_poly.pdbx_strand_id
1 'polypeptide(L)'
;MTDQDRLTALVAVWWEAIDSFTHLLEHVGDDQWTTPTDLPGWDVHAVAAHTAHLEALLAGRPHDDVEVGEAPHARGMMGQFTEQGVLARRAHPADDLITEIRESATARHTQLLADPPTDASAPAPGAFGAIGWTTGLLLRNRPLDVWMHEQDVRRALDLPGNLDSAPARHATDYLLESLPFMVAKRAGAPVGSVVRLEVEGHEPVTAVVGEDGRGRTGTTADEAAATLAMDRETFVLLAGGRRAAAPGSVRVSGDTALGDRVLASMAVTP
;
A
#
# COMPACT_ATOMS: atom_id res chain seq x y z
N MET A 1 -18.19 -9.91 -14.60
CA MET A 1 -16.77 -10.27 -14.35
C MET A 1 -16.74 -11.27 -13.21
N THR A 2 -16.19 -12.47 -13.45
CA THR A 2 -16.10 -13.52 -12.42
C THR A 2 -15.07 -13.15 -11.35
N ASP A 3 -14.99 -13.90 -10.26
CA ASP A 3 -13.91 -13.74 -9.28
C ASP A 3 -12.56 -14.14 -9.90
N GLN A 4 -12.52 -15.23 -10.67
CA GLN A 4 -11.32 -15.65 -11.39
C GLN A 4 -10.78 -14.56 -12.33
N ASP A 5 -11.63 -13.88 -13.10
CA ASP A 5 -11.22 -12.77 -13.98
C ASP A 5 -10.57 -11.63 -13.16
N ARG A 6 -11.19 -11.27 -12.03
CA ARG A 6 -10.69 -10.22 -11.13
C ARG A 6 -9.35 -10.59 -10.51
N LEU A 7 -9.23 -11.81 -9.99
CA LEU A 7 -8.01 -12.29 -9.35
C LEU A 7 -6.88 -12.41 -10.38
N THR A 8 -7.16 -12.90 -11.59
CA THR A 8 -6.19 -12.96 -12.69
C THR A 8 -5.67 -11.57 -13.06
N ALA A 9 -6.55 -10.57 -13.14
CA ALA A 9 -6.13 -9.19 -13.37
C ALA A 9 -5.22 -8.65 -12.26
N LEU A 10 -5.54 -8.94 -11.00
CA LEU A 10 -4.70 -8.56 -9.85
C LEU A 10 -3.32 -9.23 -9.87
N VAL A 11 -3.25 -10.49 -10.30
CA VAL A 11 -1.97 -11.21 -10.49
C VAL A 11 -1.11 -10.51 -11.53
N ALA A 12 -1.69 -10.06 -12.65
CA ALA A 12 -0.96 -9.30 -13.66
C ALA A 12 -0.44 -7.95 -13.13
N VAL A 13 -1.25 -7.22 -12.35
CA VAL A 13 -0.83 -5.95 -11.75
C VAL A 13 0.29 -6.17 -10.71
N TRP A 14 0.20 -7.19 -9.86
CA TRP A 14 1.28 -7.54 -8.94
C TRP A 14 2.57 -7.92 -9.70
N TRP A 15 2.46 -8.67 -10.79
CA TRP A 15 3.61 -9.04 -11.61
C TRP A 15 4.32 -7.81 -12.23
N GLU A 16 3.56 -6.83 -12.73
CA GLU A 16 4.11 -5.54 -13.20
C GLU A 16 4.80 -4.78 -12.06
N ALA A 17 4.23 -4.79 -10.85
CA ALA A 17 4.85 -4.15 -9.67
C ALA A 17 6.18 -4.81 -9.30
N ILE A 18 6.27 -6.14 -9.34
CA ILE A 18 7.51 -6.89 -9.07
C ILE A 18 8.58 -6.56 -10.11
N ASP A 19 8.23 -6.53 -11.40
CA ASP A 19 9.17 -6.23 -12.46
C ASP A 19 9.73 -4.80 -12.33
N SER A 20 8.84 -3.82 -12.14
CA SER A 20 9.20 -2.41 -11.93
C SER A 20 10.08 -2.23 -10.69
N PHE A 21 9.74 -2.87 -9.57
CA PHE A 21 10.51 -2.76 -8.33
C PHE A 21 11.90 -3.40 -8.44
N THR A 22 11.98 -4.62 -8.97
CA THR A 22 13.28 -5.30 -9.14
C THR A 22 14.18 -4.59 -10.16
N HIS A 23 13.61 -4.06 -11.24
CA HIS A 23 14.35 -3.21 -12.18
C HIS A 23 14.87 -1.94 -11.50
N LEU A 24 14.09 -1.30 -10.63
CA LEU A 24 14.56 -0.15 -9.85
C LEU A 24 15.75 -0.53 -8.96
N LEU A 25 15.64 -1.64 -8.21
CA LEU A 25 16.69 -2.08 -7.29
C LEU A 25 18.02 -2.39 -8.00
N GLU A 26 17.99 -2.91 -9.23
CA GLU A 26 19.19 -3.15 -10.07
C GLU A 26 19.94 -1.87 -10.45
N HIS A 27 19.31 -0.70 -10.31
CA HIS A 27 19.90 0.60 -10.63
C HIS A 27 20.21 1.44 -9.37
N VAL A 28 20.01 0.89 -8.18
CA VAL A 28 20.41 1.53 -6.92
C VAL A 28 21.93 1.41 -6.78
N GLY A 29 22.61 2.56 -6.64
CA GLY A 29 24.06 2.59 -6.43
C GLY A 29 24.48 1.97 -5.11
N ASP A 30 25.69 1.42 -5.04
CA ASP A 30 26.21 0.72 -3.85
C ASP A 30 26.12 1.56 -2.56
N ASP A 31 26.34 2.87 -2.65
CA ASP A 31 26.26 3.82 -1.52
C ASP A 31 24.82 4.20 -1.14
N GLN A 32 23.86 3.97 -2.04
CA GLN A 32 22.47 4.37 -1.89
C GLN A 32 21.62 3.37 -1.09
N TRP A 33 22.06 2.12 -0.94
CA TRP A 33 21.33 1.07 -0.21
C TRP A 33 21.05 1.41 1.27
N THR A 34 21.92 2.23 1.88
CA THR A 34 21.77 2.69 3.27
C THR A 34 21.03 4.02 3.39
N THR A 35 20.49 4.55 2.29
CA THR A 35 19.74 5.81 2.29
C THR A 35 18.44 5.64 3.07
N PRO A 36 18.18 6.45 4.11
CA PRO A 36 16.92 6.38 4.86
C PRO A 36 15.72 6.69 3.97
N THR A 37 14.63 5.96 4.20
CA THR A 37 13.34 6.21 3.55
C THR A 37 12.41 7.00 4.47
N ASP A 38 11.19 7.26 4.00
CA ASP A 38 10.13 7.84 4.83
C ASP A 38 9.57 6.87 5.88
N LEU A 39 9.89 5.58 5.76
CA LEU A 39 9.49 4.56 6.73
C LEU A 39 10.45 4.63 7.93
N PRO A 40 9.93 4.87 9.14
CA PRO A 40 10.78 4.97 10.32
C PRO A 40 11.61 3.69 10.52
N GLY A 41 12.93 3.87 10.62
CA GLY A 41 13.87 2.76 10.86
C GLY A 41 14.29 2.00 9.59
N TRP A 42 13.74 2.31 8.42
CA TRP A 42 14.03 1.59 7.18
C TRP A 42 14.81 2.44 6.17
N ASP A 43 15.92 1.90 5.71
CA ASP A 43 16.65 2.34 4.52
C ASP A 43 16.18 1.56 3.27
N VAL A 44 16.75 1.86 2.11
CA VAL A 44 16.43 1.18 0.85
C VAL A 44 16.64 -0.35 0.96
N HIS A 45 17.68 -0.80 1.66
CA HIS A 45 17.94 -2.21 1.92
C HIS A 45 16.80 -2.86 2.72
N ALA A 46 16.34 -2.22 3.80
CA ALA A 46 15.23 -2.72 4.59
C ALA A 46 13.93 -2.86 3.78
N VAL A 47 13.64 -1.94 2.86
CA VAL A 47 12.47 -2.02 1.96
C VAL A 47 12.58 -3.22 1.02
N ALA A 48 13.75 -3.45 0.42
CA ALA A 48 14.00 -4.62 -0.42
C ALA A 48 13.90 -5.93 0.38
N ALA A 49 14.49 -5.96 1.59
CA ALA A 49 14.45 -7.10 2.49
C ALA A 49 13.03 -7.46 2.91
N HIS A 50 12.18 -6.46 3.21
CA HIS A 50 10.77 -6.67 3.51
C HIS A 50 10.03 -7.30 2.31
N THR A 51 10.25 -6.77 1.11
CA THR A 51 9.62 -7.32 -0.10
C THR A 51 10.08 -8.76 -0.35
N ALA A 52 11.38 -9.02 -0.25
CA ALA A 52 11.95 -10.36 -0.38
C ALA A 52 11.32 -11.35 0.63
N HIS A 53 11.12 -10.92 1.88
CA HIS A 53 10.46 -11.72 2.91
C HIS A 53 9.03 -12.12 2.53
N LEU A 54 8.18 -11.16 2.16
CA LEU A 54 6.79 -11.47 1.86
C LEU A 54 6.65 -12.32 0.59
N GLU A 55 7.46 -12.07 -0.44
CA GLU A 55 7.44 -12.88 -1.66
C GLU A 55 7.96 -14.30 -1.41
N ALA A 56 8.99 -14.47 -0.57
CA ALA A 56 9.48 -15.78 -0.13
C ALA A 56 8.39 -16.60 0.57
N LEU A 57 7.64 -15.99 1.49
CA LEU A 57 6.52 -16.66 2.16
C LEU A 57 5.42 -17.08 1.19
N LEU A 58 5.11 -16.23 0.20
CA LEU A 58 4.12 -16.55 -0.83
C LEU A 58 4.58 -17.66 -1.78
N ALA A 59 5.89 -17.79 -1.98
CA ALA A 59 6.49 -18.93 -2.67
C ALA A 59 6.57 -20.19 -1.81
N GLY A 60 6.10 -20.14 -0.56
CA GLY A 60 6.08 -21.28 0.37
C GLY A 60 7.40 -21.52 1.11
N ARG A 61 8.34 -20.57 1.08
CA ARG A 61 9.54 -20.62 1.93
C ARG A 61 9.13 -20.43 3.41
N PRO A 62 9.86 -21.02 4.37
CA PRO A 62 9.56 -20.85 5.78
C PRO A 62 9.80 -19.41 6.24
N HIS A 63 9.14 -19.02 7.34
CA HIS A 63 9.45 -17.78 8.03
C HIS A 63 10.64 -17.98 8.99
N ASP A 64 11.63 -17.10 8.91
CA ASP A 64 12.73 -17.04 9.86
C ASP A 64 12.29 -16.27 11.12
N ASP A 65 12.13 -17.00 12.22
CA ASP A 65 11.78 -16.43 13.53
C ASP A 65 13.04 -15.85 14.19
N VAL A 66 13.22 -14.54 14.03
CA VAL A 66 14.35 -13.78 14.59
C VAL A 66 13.88 -12.87 15.72
N GLU A 67 14.70 -12.68 16.75
CA GLU A 67 14.37 -11.78 17.85
C GLU A 67 14.42 -10.31 17.38
N VAL A 68 13.31 -9.59 17.53
CA VAL A 68 13.25 -8.15 17.27
C VAL A 68 13.68 -7.42 18.54
N GLY A 69 14.80 -6.70 18.44
CA GLY A 69 15.31 -5.85 19.51
C GLY A 69 14.52 -4.54 19.66
N GLU A 70 15.22 -3.45 20.01
CA GLU A 70 14.60 -2.13 20.08
C GLU A 70 14.24 -1.59 18.69
N ALA A 71 12.97 -1.76 18.31
CA ALA A 71 12.38 -1.23 17.07
C ALA A 71 11.09 -0.44 17.38
N PRO A 72 11.18 0.86 17.74
CA PRO A 72 10.01 1.67 18.14
C PRO A 72 8.92 1.80 17.07
N HIS A 73 9.27 1.56 15.80
CA HIS A 73 8.38 1.54 14.64
C HIS A 73 7.64 0.20 14.49
N ALA A 74 8.21 -0.92 14.95
CA ALA A 74 7.64 -2.26 14.85
C ALA A 74 6.54 -2.49 15.92
N ARG A 75 5.39 -1.86 15.74
CA ARG A 75 4.29 -1.88 16.72
C ARG A 75 3.31 -3.03 16.47
N GLY A 76 2.93 -3.70 17.55
CA GLY A 76 1.96 -4.80 17.50
C GLY A 76 2.47 -6.04 16.74
N MET A 77 1.64 -7.07 16.65
CA MET A 77 2.03 -8.35 16.07
C MET A 77 2.48 -8.23 14.60
N MET A 78 1.76 -7.45 13.79
CA MET A 78 2.10 -7.27 12.37
C MET A 78 3.40 -6.48 12.18
N GLY A 79 3.61 -5.40 12.94
CA GLY A 79 4.85 -4.62 12.85
C GLY A 79 6.08 -5.46 13.25
N GLN A 80 5.94 -6.30 14.27
CA GLN A 80 6.98 -7.24 14.69
C GLN A 80 7.27 -8.27 13.59
N PHE A 81 6.25 -8.91 13.02
CA PHE A 81 6.39 -9.88 11.92
C PHE A 81 7.09 -9.28 10.69
N THR A 82 6.72 -8.04 10.33
CA THR A 82 7.35 -7.30 9.23
C THR A 82 8.83 -7.02 9.53
N GLU A 83 9.15 -6.58 10.76
CA GLU A 83 10.52 -6.30 11.18
C GLU A 83 11.39 -7.57 11.24
N GLN A 84 10.83 -8.72 11.61
CA GLN A 84 11.55 -10.00 11.57
C GLN A 84 12.06 -10.32 10.17
N GLY A 85 11.23 -10.09 9.15
CA GLY A 85 11.61 -10.27 7.74
C GLY A 85 12.81 -9.45 7.31
N VAL A 86 12.83 -8.18 7.73
CA VAL A 86 13.92 -7.23 7.50
C VAL A 86 15.19 -7.68 8.23
N LEU A 87 15.08 -7.97 9.52
CA LEU A 87 16.22 -8.37 10.35
C LEU A 87 16.87 -9.67 9.88
N ALA A 88 16.07 -10.66 9.48
CA ALA A 88 16.55 -11.94 8.95
C ALA A 88 17.42 -11.76 7.69
N ARG A 89 17.18 -10.69 6.92
CA ARG A 89 17.86 -10.38 5.66
C ARG A 89 18.90 -9.26 5.78
N ARG A 90 19.10 -8.69 6.97
CA ARG A 90 19.95 -7.50 7.17
C ARG A 90 21.39 -7.68 6.71
N ALA A 91 21.93 -8.89 6.80
CA ALA A 91 23.29 -9.21 6.37
C ALA A 91 23.40 -9.66 4.91
N HIS A 92 22.28 -9.77 4.18
CA HIS A 92 22.28 -10.24 2.80
C HIS A 92 22.80 -9.13 1.87
N PRO A 93 23.67 -9.46 0.90
CA PRO A 93 24.00 -8.60 -0.22
C PRO A 93 22.75 -8.09 -0.96
N ALA A 94 22.83 -6.89 -1.51
CA ALA A 94 21.78 -6.31 -2.35
C ALA A 94 21.33 -7.24 -3.49
N ASP A 95 22.29 -7.82 -4.22
CA ASP A 95 22.04 -8.76 -5.31
C ASP A 95 21.29 -10.02 -4.85
N ASP A 96 21.55 -10.49 -3.63
CA ASP A 96 20.87 -11.65 -3.06
C ASP A 96 19.40 -11.32 -2.76
N LEU A 97 19.09 -10.10 -2.32
CA LEU A 97 17.70 -9.64 -2.12
C LEU A 97 16.94 -9.55 -3.44
N ILE A 98 17.56 -8.96 -4.47
CA ILE A 98 16.97 -8.85 -5.80
C ILE A 98 16.69 -10.25 -6.36
N THR A 99 17.66 -11.16 -6.24
CA THR A 99 17.54 -12.56 -6.66
C THR A 99 16.41 -13.27 -5.91
N GLU A 100 16.35 -13.12 -4.58
CA GLU A 100 15.30 -13.75 -3.77
C GLU A 100 13.89 -13.27 -4.16
N ILE A 101 13.70 -11.96 -4.40
CA ILE A 101 12.43 -11.40 -4.88
C ILE A 101 12.07 -12.03 -6.22
N ARG A 102 12.99 -12.00 -7.20
CA ARG A 102 12.75 -12.51 -8.55
C ARG A 102 12.41 -14.00 -8.55
N GLU A 103 13.17 -14.82 -7.84
CA GLU A 103 12.92 -16.26 -7.76
C GLU A 103 11.57 -16.57 -7.11
N SER A 104 11.29 -15.94 -5.97
CA SER A 104 10.08 -16.22 -5.19
C SER A 104 8.83 -15.75 -5.93
N ALA A 105 8.84 -14.53 -6.47
CA ALA A 105 7.74 -14.01 -7.26
C ALA A 105 7.54 -14.81 -8.55
N THR A 106 8.61 -15.23 -9.24
CA THR A 106 8.50 -16.07 -10.45
C THR A 106 7.87 -17.43 -10.15
N ALA A 107 8.29 -18.08 -9.07
CA ALA A 107 7.72 -19.35 -8.64
C ALA A 107 6.23 -19.20 -8.33
N ARG A 108 5.87 -18.14 -7.58
CA ARG A 108 4.47 -17.86 -7.23
C ARG A 108 3.62 -17.48 -8.45
N HIS A 109 4.14 -16.65 -9.34
CA HIS A 109 3.44 -16.27 -10.58
C HIS A 109 3.19 -17.48 -11.47
N THR A 110 4.20 -18.35 -11.65
CA THR A 110 4.06 -19.61 -12.38
C THR A 110 2.97 -20.50 -11.79
N GLN A 111 2.92 -20.62 -10.46
CA GLN A 111 1.87 -21.37 -9.77
C GLN A 111 0.47 -20.77 -10.03
N LEU A 112 0.33 -19.46 -9.92
CA LEU A 112 -0.94 -18.75 -10.14
C LEU A 112 -1.44 -18.83 -11.58
N LEU A 113 -0.53 -18.92 -12.57
CA LEU A 113 -0.91 -19.13 -13.97
C LEU A 113 -1.32 -20.58 -14.25
N ALA A 114 -0.67 -21.55 -13.61
CA ALA A 114 -0.98 -22.97 -13.78
C ALA A 114 -2.31 -23.36 -13.09
N ASP A 115 -2.60 -22.77 -11.94
CA ASP A 115 -3.83 -22.96 -11.17
C ASP A 115 -4.42 -21.61 -10.70
N PRO A 116 -5.11 -20.89 -11.59
CA PRO A 116 -5.68 -19.58 -11.26
C PRO A 116 -6.74 -19.68 -10.15
N PRO A 117 -6.65 -18.85 -9.10
CA PRO A 117 -7.63 -18.88 -8.03
C PRO A 117 -9.00 -18.44 -8.54
N THR A 118 -10.04 -19.13 -8.10
CA THR A 118 -11.41 -18.94 -8.59
C THR A 118 -12.37 -18.37 -7.55
N ASP A 119 -11.97 -18.37 -6.28
CA ASP A 119 -12.76 -17.90 -5.15
C ASP A 119 -11.99 -16.84 -4.36
N ALA A 120 -12.47 -15.59 -4.40
CA ALA A 120 -11.85 -14.49 -3.67
C ALA A 120 -12.07 -14.57 -2.14
N SER A 121 -13.06 -15.35 -1.69
CA SER A 121 -13.41 -15.53 -0.28
C SER A 121 -12.65 -16.68 0.39
N ALA A 122 -12.04 -17.57 -0.40
CA ALA A 122 -11.19 -18.64 0.10
C ALA A 122 -10.05 -18.07 0.97
N PRO A 123 -9.65 -18.75 2.06
CA PRO A 123 -8.50 -18.33 2.87
C PRO A 123 -7.24 -18.13 2.02
N ALA A 124 -6.46 -17.10 2.31
CA ALA A 124 -5.15 -16.91 1.73
C ALA A 124 -4.19 -18.04 2.17
N PRO A 125 -3.12 -18.33 1.42
CA PRO A 125 -2.13 -19.32 1.83
C PRO A 125 -1.28 -18.84 3.02
N GLY A 126 -0.74 -19.80 3.77
CA GLY A 126 0.31 -19.58 4.76
C GLY A 126 -0.04 -18.59 5.88
N ALA A 127 0.93 -17.75 6.25
CA ALA A 127 0.81 -16.78 7.35
C ALA A 127 -0.36 -15.79 7.14
N PHE A 128 -0.63 -15.39 5.90
CA PHE A 128 -1.73 -14.49 5.58
C PHE A 128 -3.10 -15.11 5.87
N GLY A 129 -3.28 -16.39 5.53
CA GLY A 129 -4.49 -17.13 5.90
C GLY A 129 -4.65 -17.29 7.41
N ALA A 130 -3.54 -17.51 8.13
CA ALA A 130 -3.54 -17.65 9.58
C ALA A 130 -3.99 -16.37 10.32
N ILE A 131 -3.74 -15.19 9.75
CA ILE A 131 -4.26 -13.91 10.25
C ILE A 131 -5.64 -13.53 9.69
N GLY A 132 -6.30 -14.46 9.00
CA GLY A 132 -7.66 -14.31 8.52
C GLY A 132 -7.82 -13.60 7.18
N TRP A 133 -6.75 -13.42 6.41
CA TRP A 133 -6.87 -12.84 5.06
C TRP A 133 -7.49 -13.84 4.09
N THR A 134 -8.32 -13.34 3.20
CA THR A 134 -8.80 -14.11 2.04
C THR A 134 -7.83 -13.97 0.87
N THR A 135 -7.90 -14.88 -0.09
CA THR A 135 -7.13 -14.84 -1.34
C THR A 135 -7.38 -13.54 -2.09
N GLY A 136 -8.63 -13.06 -2.12
CA GLY A 136 -8.97 -11.76 -2.71
C GLY A 136 -8.31 -10.59 -1.99
N LEU A 137 -8.31 -10.58 -0.65
CA LEU A 137 -7.64 -9.52 0.10
C LEU A 137 -6.13 -9.51 -0.15
N LEU A 138 -5.50 -10.69 -0.13
CA LEU A 138 -4.07 -10.84 -0.39
C LEU A 138 -3.71 -10.33 -1.80
N LEU A 139 -4.39 -10.80 -2.84
CA LEU A 139 -4.08 -10.41 -4.22
C LEU A 139 -4.41 -8.94 -4.52
N ARG A 140 -5.33 -8.32 -3.78
CA ARG A 140 -5.56 -6.87 -3.84
C ARG A 140 -4.48 -6.07 -3.11
N ASN A 141 -3.95 -6.60 -2.01
CA ASN A 141 -2.95 -5.89 -1.21
C ASN A 141 -1.53 -6.00 -1.79
N ARG A 142 -1.14 -7.13 -2.38
CA ARG A 142 0.23 -7.32 -2.89
C ARG A 142 0.69 -6.26 -3.91
N PRO A 143 -0.08 -5.91 -4.96
CA PRO A 143 0.36 -4.87 -5.88
C PRO A 143 0.48 -3.48 -5.21
N LEU A 144 -0.40 -3.17 -4.25
CA LEU A 144 -0.31 -1.94 -3.46
C LEU A 144 0.99 -1.89 -2.66
N ASP A 145 1.30 -2.94 -1.92
CA ASP A 145 2.44 -3.00 -1.01
C ASP A 145 3.78 -2.89 -1.76
N VAL A 146 3.97 -3.71 -2.81
CA VAL A 146 5.19 -3.64 -3.65
C VAL A 146 5.33 -2.26 -4.28
N TRP A 147 4.26 -1.70 -4.84
CA TRP A 147 4.33 -0.40 -5.50
C TRP A 147 4.57 0.75 -4.52
N MET A 148 3.97 0.74 -3.33
CA MET A 148 4.22 1.73 -2.29
C MET A 148 5.69 1.71 -1.87
N HIS A 149 6.27 0.52 -1.73
CA HIS A 149 7.68 0.32 -1.41
C HIS A 149 8.63 0.70 -2.55
N GLU A 150 8.24 0.49 -3.81
CA GLU A 150 8.92 1.08 -4.95
C GLU A 150 8.97 2.61 -4.83
N GLN A 151 7.86 3.25 -4.44
CA GLN A 151 7.85 4.70 -4.27
C GLN A 151 8.65 5.15 -3.03
N ASP A 152 8.70 4.35 -1.96
CA ASP A 152 9.56 4.60 -0.79
C ASP A 152 11.05 4.66 -1.22
N VAL A 153 11.50 3.73 -2.07
CA VAL A 153 12.85 3.75 -2.64
C VAL A 153 13.07 4.92 -3.59
N ARG A 154 12.16 5.16 -4.55
CA ARG A 154 12.28 6.26 -5.51
C ARG A 154 12.42 7.60 -4.80
N ARG A 155 11.60 7.87 -3.78
CA ARG A 155 11.66 9.11 -3.01
C ARG A 155 12.94 9.25 -2.19
N ALA A 156 13.45 8.18 -1.60
CA ALA A 156 14.71 8.20 -0.88
C ALA A 156 15.88 8.60 -1.80
N LEU A 157 15.79 8.23 -3.09
CA LEU A 157 16.82 8.45 -4.10
C LEU A 157 16.55 9.63 -5.04
N ASP A 158 15.52 10.44 -4.75
CA ASP A 158 15.08 11.59 -5.59
C ASP A 158 14.80 11.21 -7.06
N LEU A 159 14.19 10.05 -7.26
CA LEU A 159 13.81 9.52 -8.57
C LEU A 159 12.32 9.79 -8.87
N PRO A 160 11.95 10.02 -10.14
CA PRO A 160 10.54 10.19 -10.52
C PRO A 160 9.69 8.99 -10.14
N GLY A 161 8.48 9.26 -9.63
CA GLY A 161 7.48 8.25 -9.33
C GLY A 161 6.92 7.59 -10.60
N ASN A 162 6.69 6.27 -10.54
CA ASN A 162 6.03 5.53 -11.61
C ASN A 162 4.50 5.63 -11.47
N LEU A 163 3.99 6.86 -11.45
CA LEU A 163 2.65 7.20 -10.93
C LEU A 163 1.49 6.84 -11.86
N ASP A 164 1.74 6.57 -13.14
CA ASP A 164 0.70 6.25 -14.13
C ASP A 164 0.61 4.77 -14.51
N SER A 165 1.47 3.94 -13.93
CA SER A 165 1.50 2.48 -14.11
C SER A 165 0.23 1.80 -13.61
N ALA A 166 -0.01 0.55 -14.02
CA ALA A 166 -1.18 -0.19 -13.54
C ALA A 166 -1.16 -0.38 -12.01
N PRO A 167 -0.01 -0.71 -11.37
CA PRO A 167 0.09 -0.76 -9.91
C PRO A 167 -0.22 0.57 -9.23
N ALA A 168 0.19 1.71 -9.81
CA ALA A 168 -0.09 3.03 -9.24
C ALA A 168 -1.60 3.35 -9.22
N ARG A 169 -2.30 3.05 -10.32
CA ARG A 169 -3.76 3.25 -10.41
C ARG A 169 -4.47 2.34 -9.42
N HIS A 170 -4.12 1.06 -9.39
CA HIS A 170 -4.67 0.08 -8.44
C HIS A 170 -4.42 0.48 -6.98
N ALA A 171 -3.20 0.88 -6.63
CA ALA A 171 -2.85 1.33 -5.29
C ALA A 171 -3.66 2.56 -4.87
N THR A 172 -3.84 3.51 -5.79
CA THR A 172 -4.66 4.70 -5.54
C THR A 172 -6.12 4.33 -5.31
N ASP A 173 -6.71 3.51 -6.18
CA ASP A 173 -8.10 3.03 -6.04
C ASP A 173 -8.30 2.30 -4.71
N TYR A 174 -7.37 1.41 -4.35
CA TYR A 174 -7.38 0.68 -3.10
C TYR A 174 -7.39 1.62 -1.88
N LEU A 175 -6.55 2.65 -1.88
CA LEU A 175 -6.47 3.62 -0.78
C LEU A 175 -7.73 4.51 -0.72
N LEU A 176 -8.29 4.88 -1.86
CA LEU A 176 -9.53 5.66 -1.95
C LEU A 176 -10.72 4.97 -1.29
N GLU A 177 -10.79 3.63 -1.32
CA GLU A 177 -11.84 2.86 -0.65
C GLU A 177 -11.89 3.07 0.87
N SER A 178 -10.80 3.55 1.47
CA SER A 178 -10.75 3.86 2.90
C SER A 178 -11.41 5.19 3.27
N LEU A 179 -11.78 6.02 2.29
CA LEU A 179 -12.33 7.37 2.53
C LEU A 179 -13.53 7.39 3.49
N PRO A 180 -14.56 6.53 3.33
CA PRO A 180 -15.69 6.54 4.26
C PRO A 180 -15.29 6.26 5.71
N PHE A 181 -14.36 5.33 5.91
CA PHE A 181 -13.82 5.02 7.23
C PHE A 181 -13.03 6.20 7.81
N MET A 182 -12.18 6.85 7.00
CA MET A 182 -11.41 8.03 7.41
C MET A 182 -12.32 9.17 7.84
N VAL A 183 -13.33 9.50 7.04
CA VAL A 183 -14.26 10.61 7.27
C VAL A 183 -15.11 10.38 8.53
N ALA A 184 -15.74 9.22 8.65
CA ALA A 184 -16.65 8.98 9.76
C ALA A 184 -15.92 8.68 11.07
N LYS A 185 -14.94 7.76 11.04
CA LYS A 185 -14.34 7.24 12.28
C LYS A 185 -13.16 8.06 12.78
N ARG A 186 -12.25 8.46 11.89
CA ARG A 186 -11.00 9.14 12.30
C ARG A 186 -11.15 10.66 12.36
N ALA A 187 -11.72 11.24 11.31
CA ALA A 187 -11.98 12.68 11.27
C ALA A 187 -13.20 13.11 12.11
N GLY A 188 -14.02 12.15 12.54
CA GLY A 188 -15.19 12.38 13.39
C GLY A 188 -16.21 13.30 12.74
N ALA A 189 -16.42 13.18 11.43
CA ALA A 189 -17.37 14.01 10.70
C ALA A 189 -18.81 13.80 11.25
N PRO A 190 -19.59 14.87 11.49
CA PRO A 190 -20.96 14.75 11.98
C PRO A 190 -21.86 13.90 11.08
N VAL A 191 -22.91 13.31 11.64
CA VAL A 191 -23.99 12.66 10.88
C VAL A 191 -24.52 13.61 9.80
N GLY A 192 -24.72 13.08 8.60
CA GLY A 192 -25.15 13.83 7.42
C GLY A 192 -24.00 14.53 6.66
N SER A 193 -22.77 14.49 7.16
CA SER A 193 -21.63 15.09 6.45
C SER A 193 -21.35 14.35 5.15
N VAL A 194 -21.07 15.13 4.10
CA VAL A 194 -20.63 14.66 2.79
C VAL A 194 -19.25 15.24 2.52
N VAL A 195 -18.25 14.38 2.30
CA VAL A 195 -16.88 14.79 1.95
C VAL A 195 -16.53 14.21 0.60
N ARG A 196 -15.98 15.05 -0.28
CA ARG A 196 -15.49 14.64 -1.59
C ARG A 196 -13.97 14.70 -1.65
N LEU A 197 -13.38 13.69 -2.27
CA LEU A 197 -11.96 13.63 -2.56
C LEU A 197 -11.77 13.55 -4.09
N GLU A 198 -11.02 14.51 -4.62
CA GLU A 198 -10.65 14.62 -6.03
C GLU A 198 -9.14 14.34 -6.13
N VAL A 199 -8.79 13.18 -6.67
CA VAL A 199 -7.39 12.83 -6.95
C VAL A 199 -7.17 12.88 -8.46
N GLU A 200 -6.13 13.58 -8.90
CA GLU A 200 -5.85 13.71 -10.34
C GLU A 200 -5.74 12.35 -11.05
N GLY A 201 -6.39 12.25 -12.21
CA GLY A 201 -6.44 11.04 -13.01
C GLY A 201 -7.33 9.93 -12.46
N HIS A 202 -8.21 10.24 -11.49
CA HIS A 202 -9.21 9.34 -10.92
C HIS A 202 -10.60 9.98 -10.86
N GLU A 203 -11.65 9.16 -10.87
CA GLU A 203 -13.01 9.64 -10.65
C GLU A 203 -13.16 10.15 -9.20
N PRO A 204 -13.85 11.29 -8.96
CA PRO A 204 -14.07 11.78 -7.61
C PRO A 204 -14.79 10.77 -6.72
N VAL A 205 -14.28 10.58 -5.50
CA VAL A 205 -14.87 9.68 -4.50
C VAL A 205 -15.57 10.50 -3.43
N THR A 206 -16.83 10.17 -3.16
CA THR A 206 -17.64 10.80 -2.11
C THR A 206 -17.81 9.86 -0.94
N ALA A 207 -17.66 10.36 0.28
CA ALA A 207 -18.03 9.68 1.53
C ALA A 207 -19.17 10.43 2.22
N VAL A 208 -20.15 9.66 2.71
CA VAL A 208 -21.32 10.17 3.45
C VAL A 208 -21.36 9.52 4.83
N VAL A 209 -21.57 10.31 5.88
CA VAL A 209 -21.80 9.80 7.23
C VAL A 209 -23.30 9.58 7.43
N GLY A 210 -23.72 8.32 7.50
CA GLY A 210 -25.12 7.97 7.71
C GLY A 210 -25.63 8.26 9.12
N GLU A 211 -26.95 8.11 9.31
CA GLU A 211 -27.63 8.31 10.60
C GLU A 211 -27.09 7.41 11.72
N ASP A 212 -26.56 6.24 11.37
CA ASP A 212 -25.90 5.32 12.30
C ASP A 212 -24.45 5.70 12.63
N GLY A 213 -24.00 6.88 12.20
CA GLY A 213 -22.64 7.39 12.38
C GLY A 213 -21.58 6.68 11.53
N ARG A 214 -21.98 5.78 10.63
CA ARG A 214 -21.05 5.04 9.77
C ARG A 214 -20.83 5.75 8.44
N GLY A 215 -19.58 5.77 8.01
CA GLY A 215 -19.21 6.22 6.67
C GLY A 215 -19.63 5.21 5.60
N ARG A 216 -20.19 5.70 4.51
CA ARG A 216 -20.51 4.93 3.30
C ARG A 216 -20.02 5.68 2.06
N THR A 217 -19.79 4.96 0.97
CA THR A 217 -19.57 5.58 -0.34
C THR A 217 -20.85 6.29 -0.78
N GLY A 218 -20.73 7.57 -1.11
CA GLY A 218 -21.79 8.39 -1.68
C GLY A 218 -21.73 8.43 -3.21
N THR A 219 -22.41 9.40 -3.78
CA THR A 219 -22.46 9.66 -5.22
C THR A 219 -21.85 11.03 -5.54
N THR A 220 -21.61 11.31 -6.81
CA THR A 220 -21.17 12.63 -7.27
C THR A 220 -22.31 13.67 -7.27
N ALA A 221 -23.56 13.23 -7.15
CA ALA A 221 -24.73 14.10 -7.05
C ALA A 221 -24.89 14.71 -5.64
N ASP A 222 -24.27 14.11 -4.62
CA ASP A 222 -24.33 14.63 -3.25
C ASP A 222 -23.53 15.93 -3.13
N GLU A 223 -24.17 16.96 -2.58
CA GLU A 223 -23.52 18.24 -2.33
C GLU A 223 -22.51 18.09 -1.19
N ALA A 224 -21.22 18.20 -1.54
CA ALA A 224 -20.14 18.01 -0.58
C ALA A 224 -20.03 19.22 0.35
N ALA A 225 -20.09 18.97 1.66
CA ALA A 225 -19.80 19.98 2.66
C ALA A 225 -18.32 20.40 2.60
N ALA A 226 -17.41 19.46 2.30
CA ALA A 226 -16.01 19.72 2.07
C ALA A 226 -15.48 18.92 0.88
N THR A 227 -14.63 19.55 0.07
CA THR A 227 -13.90 18.90 -1.03
C THR A 227 -12.40 19.07 -0.82
N LEU A 228 -11.65 17.96 -0.87
CA LEU A 228 -10.19 17.95 -0.91
C LEU A 228 -9.76 17.58 -2.33
N ALA A 229 -8.90 18.37 -2.95
CA ALA A 229 -8.34 18.10 -4.27
C ALA A 229 -6.81 18.11 -4.23
N MET A 230 -6.18 17.10 -4.83
CA MET A 230 -4.73 16.91 -4.86
C MET A 230 -4.27 16.02 -6.02
N ASP A 231 -2.98 16.04 -6.33
CA ASP A 231 -2.40 15.08 -7.26
C ASP A 231 -2.28 13.67 -6.63
N ARG A 232 -1.98 12.67 -7.48
CA ARG A 232 -1.86 11.28 -7.05
C ARG A 232 -0.73 11.06 -6.05
N GLU A 233 0.41 11.72 -6.25
CA GLU A 233 1.59 11.55 -5.40
C GLU A 233 1.30 12.03 -3.97
N THR A 234 0.72 13.23 -3.85
CA THR A 234 0.28 13.83 -2.60
C THR A 234 -0.72 12.92 -1.89
N PHE A 235 -1.69 12.38 -2.62
CA PHE A 235 -2.67 11.46 -2.05
C PHE A 235 -2.02 10.19 -1.49
N VAL A 236 -1.17 9.50 -2.26
CA VAL A 236 -0.55 8.24 -1.79
C VAL A 236 0.44 8.46 -0.66
N LEU A 237 1.14 9.60 -0.63
CA LEU A 237 2.00 10.00 0.49
C LEU A 237 1.21 10.14 1.79
N LEU A 238 0.08 10.85 1.74
CA LEU A 238 -0.78 11.09 2.88
C LEU A 238 -1.50 9.81 3.33
N ALA A 239 -2.09 9.08 2.38
CA ALA A 239 -2.80 7.83 2.64
C ALA A 239 -1.86 6.71 3.12
N GLY A 240 -0.61 6.72 2.64
CA GLY A 240 0.46 5.87 3.15
C GLY A 240 1.10 6.36 4.45
N GLY A 241 0.78 7.56 4.95
CA GLY A 241 1.38 8.09 6.18
C GLY A 241 2.89 8.32 6.11
N ARG A 242 3.45 8.55 4.90
CA ARG A 242 4.90 8.73 4.69
C ARG A 242 5.37 10.14 5.07
N ARG A 243 4.66 11.17 4.59
CA ARG A 243 4.99 12.58 4.85
C ARG A 243 3.74 13.42 4.97
N ALA A 244 3.90 14.61 5.57
CA ALA A 244 2.91 15.66 5.45
C ALA A 244 2.87 16.20 4.01
N ALA A 245 1.71 16.69 3.60
CA ALA A 245 1.53 17.39 2.32
C ALA A 245 2.43 18.63 2.24
N ALA A 246 3.02 18.87 1.07
CA ALA A 246 3.72 20.12 0.81
C ALA A 246 2.74 21.31 0.84
N PRO A 247 3.15 22.51 1.28
CA PRO A 247 2.28 23.67 1.26
C PRO A 247 1.69 23.92 -0.13
N GLY A 248 0.36 23.99 -0.22
CA GLY A 248 -0.36 24.24 -1.48
C GLY A 248 -0.62 23.01 -2.36
N SER A 249 -0.12 21.83 -2.00
CA SER A 249 -0.38 20.57 -2.74
C SER A 249 -1.80 20.03 -2.56
N VAL A 250 -2.51 20.49 -1.52
CA VAL A 250 -3.91 20.14 -1.26
C VAL A 250 -4.76 21.40 -1.27
N ARG A 251 -5.79 21.40 -2.12
CA ARG A 251 -6.84 22.43 -2.14
C ARG A 251 -8.04 21.94 -1.35
N VAL A 252 -8.44 22.69 -0.33
CA VAL A 252 -9.65 22.43 0.46
C VAL A 252 -10.69 23.51 0.15
N SER A 253 -11.91 23.11 -0.20
CA SER A 253 -13.05 24.02 -0.42
C SER A 253 -14.30 23.57 0.34
N GLY A 254 -15.18 24.52 0.69
CA GLY A 254 -16.33 24.26 1.55
C GLY A 254 -15.98 24.45 3.03
N ASP A 255 -16.38 23.51 3.89
CA ASP A 255 -16.01 23.43 5.30
C ASP A 255 -14.53 23.03 5.43
N THR A 256 -13.67 24.03 5.53
CA THR A 256 -12.22 23.85 5.65
C THR A 256 -11.83 23.17 6.96
N ALA A 257 -12.57 23.40 8.06
CA ALA A 257 -12.28 22.76 9.34
C ALA A 257 -12.55 21.25 9.28
N LEU A 258 -13.59 20.81 8.55
CA LEU A 258 -13.81 19.40 8.26
C LEU A 258 -12.72 18.84 7.33
N GLY A 259 -12.38 19.57 6.26
CA GLY A 259 -11.30 19.17 5.35
C GLY A 259 -9.97 18.94 6.05
N ASP A 260 -9.57 19.85 6.95
CA ASP A 260 -8.33 19.74 7.73
C ASP A 260 -8.32 18.52 8.66
N ARG A 261 -9.46 18.20 9.30
CA ARG A 261 -9.58 16.97 10.12
C ARG A 261 -9.45 15.71 9.29
N VAL A 262 -10.01 15.69 8.08
CA VAL A 262 -9.88 14.57 7.15
C VAL A 262 -8.43 14.42 6.69
N LEU A 263 -7.78 15.53 6.32
CA LEU A 263 -6.37 15.54 5.91
C LEU A 263 -5.45 15.01 7.02
N ALA A 264 -5.66 15.44 8.26
CA ALA A 264 -4.90 14.95 9.42
C ALA A 264 -5.14 13.46 9.75
N SER A 265 -6.19 12.84 9.18
CA SER A 265 -6.61 11.46 9.45
C SER A 265 -6.34 10.50 8.30
N MET A 266 -5.62 10.94 7.27
CA MET A 266 -5.57 10.26 5.96
C MET A 266 -4.73 8.98 5.95
N ALA A 267 -3.73 8.85 6.82
CA ALA A 267 -2.81 7.71 6.85
C ALA A 267 -3.51 6.39 7.23
N VAL A 268 -3.73 5.47 6.28
CA VAL A 268 -4.48 4.21 6.46
C VAL A 268 -3.63 2.95 6.43
N THR A 269 -2.39 3.03 5.99
CA THR A 269 -1.44 1.91 6.09
C THR A 269 -0.91 1.77 7.53
N PRO A 270 -0.52 0.56 7.95
CA PRO A 270 0.13 0.31 9.24
C PRO A 270 1.42 1.11 9.43
#